data_AF-A0A2T0AIX2-F1
#
_entry.id   AF-A0A2T0AIX2-F1
#
_cell.length_a   1.000
_cell.length_b   1.000
_cell.length_c   1.000
_cell.angle_alpha   90.00
_cell.angle_beta   90.00
_cell.angle_gamma   90.00
#
_symmetry.space_group_name_H-M   'P 1'
#
loop_
_entity.id
_entity.type
_entity.pdbx_description
1 polymer ?
#
loop_
_entity_poly.entity_id
_entity_poly.type
_entity_poly.pdbx_seq_one_letter_code
_entity_poly.pdbx_strand_id
1 'polypeptide(L)'
;MKWQPSCKTGGKKFAYQGVVPHPDVFYTLFSLEMPKAKSKHWKQKKVPLEDFEKAVGHIVAPMRYGSLSINSPTVTIVWDVETLQFEVKGTYAVGY
;
A
#
# COMPACT_ATOMS: atom_id res chain seq x y z
N MET A 1 -8.25 7.92 -12.09
CA MET A 1 -7.01 8.70 -11.95
C MET A 1 -6.75 9.48 -13.24
N LYS A 2 -6.44 10.78 -13.17
CA LYS A 2 -6.05 11.58 -14.34
C LYS A 2 -4.55 11.41 -14.58
N TRP A 3 -4.13 11.00 -15.78
CA TRP A 3 -2.70 10.84 -16.11
C TRP A 3 -1.98 12.19 -15.95
N GLN A 4 -0.92 12.23 -15.14
CA GLN A 4 -0.18 13.46 -14.83
C GLN A 4 1.20 13.40 -15.52
N PRO A 5 1.64 14.47 -16.22
CA PRO A 5 2.93 14.48 -16.92
C PRO A 5 4.15 14.33 -15.99
N SER A 6 3.97 14.59 -14.70
CA SER A 6 5.00 14.45 -13.65
C SER A 6 5.24 13.02 -13.18
N CYS A 7 4.70 11.98 -13.83
CA CYS A 7 5.09 10.60 -13.52
C CYS A 7 6.60 10.35 -13.77
N LYS A 8 7.25 11.21 -14.57
CA LYS A 8 8.68 11.13 -14.91
C LYS A 8 9.62 11.76 -13.86
N THR A 9 9.14 12.69 -13.04
CA THR A 9 9.96 13.42 -12.06
C THR A 9 9.95 12.79 -10.66
N GLY A 10 9.27 11.66 -10.48
CA GLY A 10 9.19 10.93 -9.21
C GLY A 10 8.26 11.57 -8.17
N GLY A 11 7.90 10.81 -7.14
CA GLY A 11 7.20 11.32 -5.95
C GLY A 11 5.69 11.52 -6.10
N LYS A 12 5.05 10.99 -7.15
CA LYS A 12 3.58 11.07 -7.25
C LYS A 12 2.94 10.11 -6.27
N LYS A 13 1.92 10.61 -5.55
CA LYS A 13 1.19 9.83 -4.55
C LYS A 13 0.20 8.89 -5.24
N PHE A 14 0.15 7.65 -4.78
CA PHE A 14 -0.96 6.74 -5.04
C PHE A 14 -1.75 6.51 -3.75
N ALA A 15 -3.03 6.22 -3.92
CA ALA A 15 -3.90 5.73 -2.87
C ALA A 15 -4.74 4.59 -3.47
N TYR A 16 -4.73 3.44 -2.82
CA TYR A 16 -5.58 2.30 -3.14
C TYR A 16 -6.49 2.04 -1.95
N GLN A 17 -7.78 1.93 -2.21
CA GLN A 17 -8.79 1.66 -1.19
C GLN A 17 -9.40 0.30 -1.46
N GLY A 18 -9.58 -0.49 -0.40
CA GLY A 18 -10.18 -1.81 -0.46
C GLY A 18 -11.02 -2.11 0.77
N VAL A 19 -11.88 -3.11 0.66
CA VAL A 19 -12.68 -3.63 1.75
C VAL A 19 -12.40 -5.12 1.91
N VAL A 20 -12.43 -5.62 3.13
CA VAL A 20 -12.25 -7.05 3.42
C VAL A 20 -13.47 -7.61 4.15
N PRO A 21 -13.79 -8.91 3.98
CA PRO A 21 -14.91 -9.52 4.68
C PRO A 21 -14.62 -9.78 6.16
N HIS A 22 -13.34 -9.87 6.57
CA HIS A 22 -12.94 -10.15 7.94
C HIS A 22 -11.57 -9.52 8.27
N PRO A 23 -11.34 -9.03 9.50
CA PRO A 23 -10.06 -8.45 9.90
C PRO A 23 -8.86 -9.38 9.70
N ASP A 24 -9.02 -10.68 9.95
CA ASP A 24 -7.95 -11.68 9.81
C ASP A 24 -7.41 -11.75 8.38
N VAL A 25 -8.27 -11.53 7.38
CA VAL A 25 -7.87 -11.49 5.96
C VAL A 25 -6.95 -10.32 5.72
N PHE A 26 -7.24 -9.15 6.29
CA PHE A 26 -6.40 -7.96 6.17
C PHE A 26 -5.02 -8.17 6.80
N TYR A 27 -4.97 -8.69 8.03
CA TYR A 27 -3.69 -8.95 8.71
C TYR A 27 -2.85 -9.99 7.98
N THR A 28 -3.48 -11.04 7.46
CA THR A 28 -2.81 -12.08 6.66
C THR A 28 -2.30 -11.52 5.32
N LEU A 29 -3.12 -10.73 4.62
CA LEU A 29 -2.79 -10.17 3.30
C LEU A 29 -1.54 -9.30 3.34
N PHE A 30 -1.35 -8.50 4.39
CA PHE A 30 -0.16 -7.66 4.55
C PHE A 30 0.95 -8.31 5.38
N SER A 31 0.83 -9.62 5.71
CA SER A 31 1.76 -10.34 6.59
C SER A 31 2.04 -9.60 7.91
N LEU A 32 0.99 -9.04 8.51
CA LEU A 32 1.06 -8.27 9.76
C LEU A 32 0.54 -9.11 10.93
N GLU A 33 1.19 -8.98 12.08
CA GLU A 33 0.69 -9.62 13.30
C GLU A 33 -0.66 -9.03 13.71
N MET A 34 -1.65 -9.92 13.86
CA MET A 34 -2.95 -9.54 14.37
C MET A 34 -2.87 -9.28 15.89
N PRO A 35 -3.28 -8.10 16.37
CA PRO A 35 -3.34 -7.84 17.80
C PRO A 35 -4.36 -8.76 18.49
N LYS A 36 -3.99 -9.36 19.63
CA LYS A 36 -4.87 -10.24 20.43
C LYS A 36 -6.05 -9.50 21.10
N ALA A 37 -6.05 -8.17 21.12
CA ALA A 37 -7.08 -7.35 21.75
C ALA A 37 -7.50 -6.21 20.83
N LYS A 38 -8.81 -5.95 20.73
CA LYS A 38 -9.38 -4.92 19.84
C LYS A 38 -8.81 -3.52 20.08
N SER A 39 -8.48 -3.18 21.33
CA SER A 39 -7.89 -1.87 21.70
C SER A 39 -6.46 -1.66 21.21
N LYS A 40 -5.79 -2.71 20.70
CA LYS A 40 -4.43 -2.66 20.17
C LYS A 40 -4.37 -2.57 18.64
N HIS A 41 -5.51 -2.51 17.95
CA HIS A 41 -5.52 -2.23 16.52
C HIS A 41 -5.08 -0.77 16.28
N TRP A 42 -4.06 -0.62 15.45
CA TRP A 42 -3.61 0.69 14.99
C TRP A 42 -4.54 1.18 13.88
N LYS A 43 -4.75 2.50 13.80
CA LYS A 43 -5.49 3.14 12.70
C LYS A 43 -4.62 3.34 11.46
N GLN A 44 -3.33 3.60 11.66
CA GLN A 44 -2.36 3.79 10.59
C GLN A 44 -1.01 3.18 10.98
N LYS A 45 -0.37 2.48 10.05
CA LYS A 45 0.96 1.90 10.22
C LYS A 45 1.81 2.19 8.98
N LYS A 46 3.06 2.58 9.21
CA LYS A 46 4.08 2.65 8.17
C LYS A 46 4.79 1.31 8.10
N VAL A 47 4.86 0.74 6.91
CA VAL A 47 5.50 -0.54 6.62
C VAL A 47 6.66 -0.29 5.66
N PRO A 48 7.85 -0.86 5.90
CA PRO A 48 8.95 -0.82 4.94
C PRO A 48 8.52 -1.38 3.58
N LEU A 49 9.03 -0.83 2.49
CA LEU A 49 8.68 -1.30 1.14
C LEU A 49 8.98 -2.79 0.96
N GLU A 50 10.13 -3.25 1.43
CA GLU A 50 10.55 -4.65 1.32
C GLU A 50 9.56 -5.61 2.00
N ASP A 51 9.06 -5.27 3.18
CA ASP A 51 8.11 -6.11 3.91
C ASP A 51 6.72 -6.08 3.27
N PHE A 52 6.34 -4.93 2.70
CA PHE A 52 5.13 -4.81 1.91
C PHE A 52 5.22 -5.67 0.64
N GLU A 53 6.30 -5.58 -0.14
CA GLU A 53 6.49 -6.35 -1.36
C GLU A 53 6.66 -7.85 -1.11
N LYS A 54 7.21 -8.27 0.04
CA LYS A 54 7.18 -9.69 0.45
C LYS A 54 5.77 -10.22 0.63
N ALA A 55 4.83 -9.39 1.08
CA ALA A 55 3.46 -9.80 1.35
C ALA A 55 2.56 -9.77 0.09
N VAL A 56 2.60 -8.68 -0.68
CA VAL A 56 1.73 -8.48 -1.86
C VAL A 56 2.41 -8.73 -3.20
N GLY A 57 3.72 -8.93 -3.22
CA GLY A 57 4.52 -9.03 -4.43
C GLY A 57 4.99 -7.67 -4.94
N HIS A 58 5.87 -7.70 -5.94
CA HIS A 58 6.46 -6.51 -6.55
C HIS A 58 5.43 -5.85 -7.50
N ILE A 59 5.00 -4.63 -7.15
CA ILE A 59 3.93 -3.92 -7.88
C ILE A 59 4.55 -3.06 -8.98
N VAL A 60 4.29 -3.44 -10.24
CA VAL A 60 4.75 -2.73 -11.43
C VAL A 60 3.58 -2.44 -12.35
N ALA A 61 3.55 -1.22 -12.91
CA ALA A 61 2.62 -0.84 -13.96
C ALA A 61 3.38 -0.48 -15.25
N PRO A 62 3.00 -1.03 -16.42
CA PRO A 62 3.65 -0.69 -17.69
C PRO A 62 3.26 0.72 -18.15
N MET A 63 4.20 1.42 -18.80
CA MET A 63 3.96 2.67 -19.53
C MET A 63 4.66 2.65 -20.89
N ARG A 64 4.31 3.61 -21.76
CA ARG A 64 4.70 3.62 -23.19
C ARG A 64 6.21 3.46 -23.45
N TYR A 65 7.08 3.87 -22.52
CA TYR A 65 8.54 3.78 -22.64
C TYR A 65 9.22 3.46 -21.29
N GLY A 66 8.60 2.64 -20.45
CA GLY A 66 9.19 2.23 -19.17
C GLY A 66 8.21 1.50 -18.25
N SER A 67 8.61 1.32 -17.00
CA SER A 67 7.78 0.77 -15.96
C SER A 67 7.59 1.79 -14.83
N LEU A 68 6.47 1.71 -14.10
CA LEU A 68 6.26 2.45 -12.86
C LEU A 68 6.34 1.46 -11.70
N SER A 69 7.13 1.81 -10.68
CA SER A 69 7.22 1.04 -9.44
C SER A 69 7.03 1.95 -8.23
N ILE A 70 6.74 1.32 -7.09
CA ILE A 70 6.73 2.02 -5.81
C ILE A 70 8.17 2.41 -5.47
N ASN A 71 8.39 3.69 -5.18
CA ASN A 71 9.74 4.23 -4.92
C ASN A 71 9.88 4.68 -3.46
N SER A 72 8.78 4.87 -2.74
CA SER A 72 8.83 5.26 -1.33
C SER A 72 9.47 4.16 -0.46
N PRO A 73 10.42 4.49 0.43
CA PRO A 73 11.04 3.51 1.34
C PRO A 73 10.03 2.91 2.33
N THR A 74 8.91 3.60 2.55
CA THR A 74 7.82 3.13 3.39
C THR A 74 6.48 3.34 2.70
N VAL A 75 5.59 2.38 2.86
CA VAL A 75 4.19 2.44 2.45
C VAL A 75 3.34 2.67 3.70
N THR A 76 2.34 3.52 3.61
CA THR A 76 1.40 3.78 4.69
C THR A 76 0.14 2.95 4.48
N ILE A 77 -0.19 2.12 5.45
CA ILE A 77 -1.43 1.36 5.48
C ILE A 77 -2.33 1.98 6.56
N VAL A 78 -3.54 2.35 6.16
CA VAL A 78 -4.61 2.82 7.05
C VAL A 78 -5.62 1.69 7.16
N TRP A 79 -6.06 1.38 8.38
CA TRP A 79 -6.98 0.30 8.66
C TRP A 79 -8.10 0.76 9.58
N ASP A 80 -9.33 0.47 9.18
CA ASP A 80 -10.52 0.68 9.97
C ASP A 80 -11.19 -0.66 10.26
N VAL A 81 -11.13 -1.07 11.54
CA VAL A 81 -11.69 -2.33 12.03
C VAL A 81 -13.23 -2.31 12.03
N GLU A 82 -13.85 -1.14 12.15
CA GLU A 82 -15.31 -1.02 12.25
C GLU A 82 -15.96 -1.12 10.88
N THR A 83 -15.38 -0.44 9.89
CA THR A 83 -15.88 -0.43 8.52
C THR A 83 -15.29 -1.53 7.63
N LEU A 84 -14.27 -2.24 8.13
CA LEU A 84 -13.48 -3.25 7.41
C LEU A 84 -12.83 -2.71 6.13
N GLN A 85 -12.53 -1.41 6.11
CA GLN A 85 -11.90 -0.72 4.99
C GLN A 85 -10.42 -0.49 5.26
N PHE A 86 -9.60 -0.67 4.23
CA PHE A 86 -8.19 -0.32 4.28
C PHE A 86 -7.81 0.61 3.13
N GLU A 87 -6.81 1.43 3.40
CA GLU A 87 -6.25 2.32 2.41
C GLU A 87 -4.72 2.23 2.41
N VAL A 88 -4.14 1.96 1.24
CA VAL A 88 -2.69 1.89 1.02
C VAL A 88 -2.26 3.15 0.30
N LYS A 89 -1.33 3.89 0.90
CA LYS A 89 -0.78 5.14 0.38
C LYS A 89 0.72 5.03 0.23
N GLY A 90 1.25 5.56 -0.85
CA GLY A 90 2.69 5.65 -1.07
C GLY A 90 3.00 6.59 -2.21
N THR A 91 4.24 6.54 -2.67
CA THR A 91 4.65 7.25 -3.88
C THR A 91 5.23 6.30 -4.91
N TYR A 92 4.91 6.55 -6.17
CA TYR A 92 5.44 5.82 -7.31
C TYR A 92 6.29 6.74 -8.20
N ALA A 93 7.19 6.12 -8.94
CA ALA A 93 8.08 6.78 -9.89
C ALA A 93 8.37 5.84 -11.06
N VAL A 94 9.15 6.33 -12.03
CA VAL A 94 9.73 5.49 -13.08
C VAL A 94 10.64 4.44 -12.43
N GLY A 95 10.29 3.17 -12.62
CA GLY A 95 11.14 2.03 -12.31
C GLY A 95 12.10 1.78 -13.48
N TYR A 96 13.30 1.31 -13.18
CA TYR A 96 14.30 0.91 -14.19
C TYR A 96 13.85 -0.36 -14.91
#